data_AF-X1DMF1-F1
#
_entry.id   AF-X1DMF1-F1
#
_cell.length_a   1.000
_cell.length_b   1.000
_cell.length_c   1.000
_cell.angle_alpha   90.00
_cell.angle_beta   90.00
_cell.angle_gamma   90.00
#
_symmetry.space_group_name_H-M   'P 1'
#
loop_
_entity.id
_entity.type
_entity.pdbx_description
1 polymer ?
#
loop_
_entity_poly.entity_id
_entity_poly.type
_entity_poly.pdbx_seq_one_letter_code
_entity_poly.pdbx_strand_id
1 'polypeptide(L)'
;PVAPATYQLFLHTPTGRKVLMQYDGSNWMPIISLGAFQVYVDATDGTDSINQGGAVDSDAFATVQYAVNQVPPLYGGTVTISVNAETYNETVTIRGKVPTGSYTLILEGTLVEDQSGTSSANGVKGTGAIQGNVTDLGNMAGHADKLIYLDSDGDYRIIDTVGANWAAIASTFTSQPLSGENYIIYDWGTEISKLLISPGQENVAIYDIHFYGSGNSITGSAYSNMTLYRCKTTNGDVRANNCNINIWYCYSQANGGTTIWASVLAKISIIRSKAINEGNT
;
A
#
# COMPACT_ATOMS: atom_id res chain seq x y z
N PRO A 1 -30.64 13.92 -5.00
CA PRO A 1 -31.62 14.85 -5.61
C PRO A 1 -31.74 14.57 -7.11
N VAL A 2 -32.94 14.48 -7.68
CA VAL A 2 -33.14 14.09 -9.10
C VAL A 2 -32.77 15.22 -10.07
N ALA A 3 -32.83 16.48 -9.63
CA ALA A 3 -32.44 17.66 -10.42
C ALA A 3 -31.79 18.71 -9.50
N PRO A 4 -30.51 18.52 -9.10
CA PRO A 4 -29.85 19.47 -8.24
C PRO A 4 -29.51 20.77 -8.96
N ALA A 5 -29.62 21.90 -8.27
CA ALA A 5 -29.09 23.18 -8.74
C ALA A 5 -27.57 23.25 -8.49
N THR A 6 -26.81 23.97 -9.33
CA THR A 6 -25.40 24.27 -9.05
C THR A 6 -25.26 24.90 -7.66
N TYR A 7 -24.22 24.47 -6.93
CA TYR A 7 -23.94 24.78 -5.53
C TYR A 7 -24.89 24.20 -4.49
N GLN A 8 -25.90 23.42 -4.90
CA GLN A 8 -26.76 22.72 -3.94
C GLN A 8 -25.92 21.81 -3.05
N LEU A 9 -26.16 21.91 -1.74
CA LEU A 9 -25.55 21.06 -0.74
C LEU A 9 -26.42 19.83 -0.47
N PHE A 10 -25.76 18.71 -0.22
CA PHE A 10 -26.41 17.45 0.15
C PHE A 10 -25.49 16.68 1.08
N LEU A 11 -26.00 16.30 2.26
CA LEU A 11 -25.31 15.35 3.13
C LEU A 11 -25.57 13.95 2.61
N HIS A 12 -24.56 13.32 2.02
CA HIS A 12 -24.67 11.95 1.54
C HIS A 12 -24.54 10.99 2.74
N THR A 13 -25.63 10.29 3.03
CA THR A 13 -25.77 9.23 4.06
C THR A 13 -26.15 7.83 3.56
N PRO A 14 -26.73 7.61 2.35
CA PRO A 14 -27.25 6.29 1.95
C PRO A 14 -26.26 5.12 2.02
N THR A 15 -24.95 5.36 1.87
CA THR A 15 -23.92 4.32 1.86
C THR A 15 -23.10 4.27 3.15
N GLY A 16 -23.64 4.79 4.27
CA GLY A 16 -22.91 4.89 5.54
C GLY A 16 -21.84 5.97 5.61
N ARG A 17 -21.48 6.58 4.48
CA ARG A 17 -20.67 7.80 4.42
C ARG A 17 -21.40 8.95 5.13
N LYS A 18 -20.66 9.85 5.78
CA LYS A 18 -21.20 11.11 6.33
C LYS A 18 -20.46 12.29 5.70
N VAL A 19 -20.64 12.42 4.38
CA VAL A 19 -19.88 13.38 3.56
C VAL A 19 -20.81 14.47 3.05
N LEU A 20 -20.46 15.72 3.32
CA LEU A 20 -21.13 16.87 2.72
C LEU A 20 -20.66 16.99 1.27
N MET A 21 -21.60 16.93 0.34
CA MET A 21 -21.38 17.06 -1.10
C MET A 21 -21.93 18.41 -1.58
N GLN A 22 -21.33 18.96 -2.64
CA GLN A 22 -21.86 20.08 -3.39
C GLN A 22 -21.97 19.72 -4.87
N TYR A 23 -23.09 20.07 -5.49
CA TYR A 23 -23.25 19.88 -6.93
C TYR A 23 -22.54 20.99 -7.69
N ASP A 24 -21.60 20.67 -8.59
CA ASP A 24 -20.84 21.67 -9.38
C ASP A 24 -21.54 22.08 -10.69
N GLY A 25 -22.72 21.51 -10.97
CA GLY A 25 -23.44 21.66 -12.24
C GLY A 25 -23.38 20.42 -13.13
N SER A 26 -22.51 19.46 -12.83
CA SER A 26 -22.38 18.19 -13.53
C SER A 26 -22.25 16.99 -12.58
N ASN A 27 -21.53 17.14 -11.47
CA ASN A 27 -21.20 16.08 -10.54
C ASN A 27 -21.40 16.52 -9.08
N TRP A 28 -21.56 15.54 -8.20
CA TRP A 28 -21.48 15.76 -6.76
C TRP A 28 -20.02 15.72 -6.31
N MET A 29 -19.52 16.82 -5.78
CA MET A 29 -18.15 17.00 -5.28
C MET A 29 -18.12 16.89 -3.76
N PRO A 30 -17.29 16.01 -3.17
CA PRO A 30 -17.17 15.89 -1.72
C PRO A 30 -16.41 17.10 -1.16
N ILE A 31 -16.95 17.73 -0.11
CA ILE A 31 -16.34 18.90 0.55
C ILE A 31 -15.69 18.49 1.87
N ILE A 32 -16.46 17.87 2.76
CA ILE A 32 -16.02 17.52 4.10
C ILE A 32 -16.61 16.20 4.57
N SER A 33 -15.81 15.37 5.23
CA SER A 33 -16.30 14.22 6.00
C SER A 33 -16.50 14.58 7.46
N LEU A 34 -17.66 14.25 8.01
CA LEU A 34 -18.03 14.47 9.41
C LEU A 34 -17.70 13.25 10.29
N GLY A 35 -16.68 12.48 9.91
CA GLY A 35 -16.21 11.31 10.64
C GLY A 35 -15.37 10.36 9.78
N ALA A 36 -14.99 9.24 10.39
CA ALA A 36 -14.44 8.10 9.69
C ALA A 36 -15.50 7.45 8.77
N PHE A 37 -15.05 6.87 7.66
CA PHE A 37 -15.90 6.05 6.80
C PHE A 37 -15.07 5.04 6.02
N GLN A 38 -15.75 4.00 5.54
CA GLN A 38 -15.19 2.97 4.69
C GLN A 38 -15.92 2.98 3.35
N VAL A 39 -15.19 2.65 2.29
CA VAL A 39 -15.76 2.35 0.97
C VAL A 39 -15.13 1.09 0.38
N TYR A 40 -15.85 0.46 -0.52
CA TYR A 40 -15.43 -0.78 -1.18
C TYR A 40 -15.25 -0.57 -2.68
N VAL A 41 -14.33 -1.31 -3.27
CA VAL A 41 -14.01 -1.31 -4.71
C VAL A 41 -13.99 -2.74 -5.21
N ASP A 42 -14.66 -3.00 -6.34
CA ASP A 42 -14.78 -4.28 -7.02
C ASP A 42 -14.77 -4.01 -8.53
N ALA A 43 -13.80 -4.53 -9.27
CA ALA A 43 -13.65 -4.18 -10.69
C ALA A 43 -14.66 -4.90 -11.58
N THR A 44 -15.17 -6.04 -11.13
CA THR A 44 -16.01 -6.94 -11.91
C THR A 44 -17.48 -6.58 -11.77
N ASP A 45 -17.96 -6.39 -10.54
CA ASP A 45 -19.38 -6.19 -10.21
C ASP A 45 -19.69 -4.74 -9.81
N GLY A 46 -18.67 -3.96 -9.44
CA GLY A 46 -18.83 -2.59 -8.96
C GLY A 46 -19.35 -1.59 -10.01
N THR A 47 -19.83 -0.44 -9.54
CA THR A 47 -20.26 0.67 -10.41
C THR A 47 -19.83 2.03 -9.85
N ASP A 48 -19.19 2.84 -10.69
CA ASP A 48 -18.78 4.21 -10.35
C ASP A 48 -19.97 5.18 -10.32
N SER A 49 -20.66 5.19 -9.19
CA SER A 49 -21.84 6.03 -8.95
C SER A 49 -21.83 6.57 -7.53
N ILE A 50 -22.40 7.77 -7.34
CA ILE A 50 -22.48 8.39 -6.02
C ILE A 50 -23.31 7.56 -5.03
N ASN A 51 -24.15 6.63 -5.49
CA ASN A 51 -24.96 5.79 -4.62
C ASN A 51 -24.30 4.45 -4.27
N GLN A 52 -23.07 4.20 -4.74
CA GLN A 52 -22.31 2.98 -4.47
C GLN A 52 -21.15 3.21 -3.48
N GLY A 53 -20.36 2.16 -3.27
CA GLY A 53 -19.23 2.10 -2.36
C GLY A 53 -19.62 1.80 -0.91
N GLY A 54 -20.87 1.40 -0.65
CA GLY A 54 -21.36 1.11 0.70
C GLY A 54 -21.14 -0.32 1.17
N ALA A 55 -20.96 -1.25 0.23
CA ALA A 55 -20.73 -2.67 0.48
C ALA A 55 -19.93 -3.28 -0.70
N VAL A 56 -19.65 -4.58 -0.63
CA VAL A 56 -18.93 -5.35 -1.66
C VAL A 56 -19.79 -5.62 -2.91
N ASP A 57 -19.21 -6.27 -3.92
CA ASP A 57 -19.87 -6.71 -5.15
C ASP A 57 -20.58 -5.55 -5.88
N SER A 58 -21.85 -5.72 -6.26
CA SER A 58 -22.64 -4.73 -7.01
C SER A 58 -22.86 -3.40 -6.31
N ASP A 59 -22.62 -3.35 -4.99
CA ASP A 59 -22.74 -2.14 -4.17
C ASP A 59 -21.39 -1.41 -3.99
N ALA A 60 -20.31 -1.92 -4.59
CA ALA A 60 -18.97 -1.33 -4.57
C ALA A 60 -18.77 -0.32 -5.71
N PHE A 61 -17.69 0.46 -5.63
CA PHE A 61 -17.21 1.24 -6.78
C PHE A 61 -16.49 0.33 -7.78
N ALA A 62 -16.51 0.68 -9.05
CA ALA A 62 -15.81 -0.08 -10.09
C ALA A 62 -14.30 0.22 -10.09
N THR A 63 -13.90 1.43 -9.73
CA THR A 63 -12.50 1.86 -9.79
C THR A 63 -11.96 2.40 -8.47
N VAL A 64 -10.68 2.16 -8.22
CA VAL A 64 -9.95 2.67 -7.05
C VAL A 64 -9.83 4.19 -7.16
N GLN A 65 -9.61 4.73 -8.37
CA GLN A 65 -9.53 6.17 -8.55
C GLN A 65 -10.87 6.87 -8.23
N TYR A 66 -12.01 6.27 -8.56
CA TYR A 66 -13.30 6.82 -8.18
C TYR A 66 -13.48 6.85 -6.67
N ALA A 67 -13.13 5.77 -5.96
CA ALA A 67 -13.15 5.72 -4.50
C ALA A 67 -12.29 6.83 -3.87
N VAL A 68 -11.07 7.04 -4.37
CA VAL A 68 -10.19 8.14 -3.94
C VAL A 68 -10.82 9.51 -4.20
N ASN A 69 -11.54 9.68 -5.31
CA ASN A 69 -12.24 10.92 -5.63
C ASN A 69 -13.41 11.19 -4.68
N GLN A 70 -14.01 10.14 -4.10
CA GLN A 70 -15.06 10.26 -3.07
C GLN A 70 -14.53 10.68 -1.69
N VAL A 71 -13.21 10.63 -1.47
CA VAL A 71 -12.60 11.16 -0.24
C VAL A 71 -12.60 12.70 -0.30
N PRO A 72 -13.28 13.41 0.62
CA PRO A 72 -13.30 14.86 0.60
C PRO A 72 -11.91 15.46 0.85
N PRO A 73 -11.65 16.70 0.39
CA PRO A 73 -10.46 17.45 0.76
C PRO A 73 -10.30 17.57 2.28
N LEU A 74 -11.38 17.90 2.99
CA LEU A 74 -11.38 18.00 4.45
C LEU A 74 -11.98 16.75 5.07
N TYR A 75 -11.29 16.09 5.99
CA TYR A 75 -11.87 14.96 6.71
C TYR A 75 -11.32 14.87 8.13
N GLY A 76 -12.22 14.57 9.06
CA GLY A 76 -11.90 14.31 10.46
C GLY A 76 -12.10 12.83 10.78
N GLY A 77 -11.02 12.05 10.72
CA GLY A 77 -11.02 10.62 11.04
C GLY A 77 -10.32 9.76 9.99
N THR A 78 -10.32 8.45 10.22
CA THR A 78 -9.74 7.47 9.28
C THR A 78 -10.68 7.20 8.11
N VAL A 79 -10.14 7.19 6.90
CA VAL A 79 -10.85 6.79 5.69
C VAL A 79 -10.22 5.51 5.18
N THR A 80 -11.02 4.46 5.03
CA THR A 80 -10.58 3.16 4.50
C THR A 80 -11.20 2.91 3.13
N ILE A 81 -10.37 2.57 2.15
CA ILE A 81 -10.76 2.10 0.83
C ILE A 81 -10.35 0.62 0.76
N SER A 82 -11.30 -0.28 0.86
CA SER A 82 -11.09 -1.73 0.75
C SER A 82 -11.26 -2.16 -0.71
N VAL A 83 -10.24 -2.77 -1.27
CA VAL A 83 -10.13 -3.12 -2.69
C VAL A 83 -10.18 -4.64 -2.81
N ASN A 84 -11.10 -5.16 -3.62
CA ASN A 84 -11.28 -6.59 -3.81
C ASN A 84 -10.05 -7.24 -4.48
N ALA A 85 -9.96 -8.57 -4.40
CA ALA A 85 -8.89 -9.37 -4.98
C ALA A 85 -9.03 -9.49 -6.50
N GLU A 86 -8.66 -8.41 -7.21
CA GLU A 86 -8.77 -8.31 -8.67
C GLU A 86 -7.61 -7.51 -9.29
N THR A 87 -7.58 -7.48 -10.62
CA THR A 87 -6.60 -6.71 -11.40
C THR A 87 -7.17 -5.38 -11.89
N TYR A 88 -6.62 -4.27 -11.39
CA TYR A 88 -7.03 -2.91 -11.71
C TYR A 88 -6.06 -2.23 -12.67
N ASN A 89 -6.43 -2.17 -13.95
CA ASN A 89 -5.66 -1.54 -15.03
C ASN A 89 -5.78 0.00 -15.02
N GLU A 90 -5.49 0.64 -13.90
CA GLU A 90 -5.62 2.09 -13.72
C GLU A 90 -4.44 2.71 -12.95
N THR A 91 -4.23 4.01 -13.16
CA THR A 91 -3.32 4.82 -12.33
C THR A 91 -4.13 5.51 -11.24
N VAL A 92 -3.82 5.18 -9.99
CA VAL A 92 -4.44 5.80 -8.81
C VAL A 92 -3.64 7.03 -8.41
N THR A 93 -4.30 8.18 -8.33
CA THR A 93 -3.71 9.46 -7.94
C THR A 93 -4.38 10.00 -6.68
N ILE A 94 -3.62 10.09 -5.60
CA ILE A 94 -4.04 10.73 -4.35
C ILE A 94 -3.56 12.17 -4.36
N ARG A 95 -4.51 13.11 -4.39
CA ARG A 95 -4.24 14.55 -4.44
C ARG A 95 -5.34 15.37 -3.77
N GLY A 96 -4.98 16.58 -3.36
CA GLY A 96 -5.92 17.58 -2.86
C GLY A 96 -6.59 17.21 -1.55
N LYS A 97 -6.01 16.29 -0.76
CA LYS A 97 -6.51 15.95 0.56
C LYS A 97 -5.76 16.81 1.60
N VAL A 98 -6.53 17.47 2.45
CA VAL A 98 -6.11 18.38 3.54
C VAL A 98 -6.88 17.98 4.81
N PRO A 99 -6.56 16.82 5.38
CA PRO A 99 -7.18 16.34 6.61
C PRO A 99 -6.96 17.25 7.81
N THR A 100 -7.81 17.10 8.82
CA THR A 100 -7.74 17.86 10.07
C THR A 100 -7.74 16.92 11.28
N GLY A 101 -6.85 17.16 12.26
CA GLY A 101 -6.75 16.33 13.47
C GLY A 101 -5.94 15.04 13.26
N SER A 102 -6.22 14.00 14.05
CA SER A 102 -5.64 12.65 13.85
C SER A 102 -6.42 11.91 12.77
N TYR A 103 -5.74 11.51 11.69
CA TYR A 103 -6.36 10.89 10.53
C TYR A 103 -5.41 9.90 9.85
N THR A 104 -5.97 9.03 9.00
CA THR A 104 -5.21 8.19 8.06
C THR A 104 -6.08 7.92 6.83
N LEU A 105 -5.50 7.95 5.64
CA LEU A 105 -6.11 7.39 4.44
C LEU A 105 -5.50 6.01 4.20
N ILE A 106 -6.32 4.98 4.21
CA ILE A 106 -5.92 3.59 4.07
C ILE A 106 -6.43 3.05 2.73
N LEU A 107 -5.53 2.53 1.90
CA LEU A 107 -5.86 1.69 0.76
C LEU A 107 -5.47 0.25 1.13
N GLU A 108 -6.46 -0.64 1.18
CA GLU A 108 -6.28 -2.02 1.65
C GLU A 108 -6.71 -2.98 0.55
N GLY A 109 -5.76 -3.76 0.03
CA GLY A 109 -6.02 -4.88 -0.85
C GLY A 109 -6.35 -6.16 -0.08
N THR A 110 -6.47 -7.27 -0.80
CA THR A 110 -6.80 -8.59 -0.27
C THR A 110 -5.71 -9.58 -0.65
N LEU A 111 -5.16 -10.29 0.34
CA LEU A 111 -4.29 -11.45 0.09
C LEU A 111 -5.13 -12.71 -0.15
N VAL A 112 -4.69 -13.57 -1.07
CA VAL A 112 -5.32 -14.87 -1.34
C VAL A 112 -4.41 -15.97 -0.83
N GLU A 113 -4.92 -16.87 0.02
CA GLU A 113 -4.14 -18.04 0.43
C GLU A 113 -3.84 -18.90 -0.81
N ASP A 114 -2.55 -19.09 -1.06
CA ASP A 114 -2.04 -19.91 -2.15
C ASP A 114 -1.68 -21.30 -1.65
N GLN A 115 -1.05 -21.37 -0.47
CA GLN A 115 -0.66 -22.63 0.16
C GLN A 115 -0.49 -22.46 1.67
N SER A 116 -0.72 -23.51 2.43
CA SER A 116 -0.30 -23.62 3.83
C SER A 116 0.47 -24.92 4.08
N GLY A 117 1.31 -24.93 5.11
CA GLY A 117 2.16 -26.07 5.40
C GLY A 117 2.88 -25.97 6.75
N THR A 118 3.78 -26.91 7.00
CA THR A 118 4.60 -26.97 8.20
C THR A 118 6.05 -27.19 7.81
N SER A 119 6.96 -26.33 8.29
CA SER A 119 8.38 -26.39 7.96
C SER A 119 8.99 -27.74 8.34
N SER A 120 9.62 -28.43 7.38
CA SER A 120 10.21 -29.76 7.59
C SER A 120 11.58 -29.70 8.27
N ALA A 121 12.23 -28.55 8.27
CA ALA A 121 13.51 -28.33 8.93
C ALA A 121 13.63 -26.90 9.45
N ASN A 122 14.60 -26.68 10.35
CA ASN A 122 14.93 -25.34 10.79
C ASN A 122 15.36 -24.48 9.60
N GLY A 123 14.76 -23.29 9.49
CA GLY A 123 15.20 -22.25 8.58
C GLY A 123 16.37 -21.46 9.14
N VAL A 124 16.70 -20.38 8.44
CA VAL A 124 17.73 -19.42 8.80
C VAL A 124 17.05 -18.07 9.02
N LYS A 125 17.31 -17.42 10.14
CA LYS A 125 16.80 -16.06 10.40
C LYS A 125 17.33 -15.04 9.37
N GLY A 126 18.58 -15.20 8.95
CA GLY A 126 19.34 -14.22 8.18
C GLY A 126 20.04 -13.20 9.09
N THR A 127 21.06 -12.52 8.55
CA THR A 127 21.82 -11.47 9.26
C THR A 127 22.37 -10.45 8.27
N GLY A 128 21.98 -9.17 8.40
CA GLY A 128 22.49 -8.11 7.52
C GLY A 128 22.22 -8.41 6.05
N ALA A 129 23.27 -8.71 5.29
CA ALA A 129 23.18 -9.06 3.86
C ALA A 129 22.73 -10.51 3.59
N ILE A 130 22.77 -11.40 4.59
CA ILE A 130 22.36 -12.80 4.45
C ILE A 130 20.85 -12.90 4.60
N GLN A 131 20.19 -13.47 3.59
CA GLN A 131 18.76 -13.72 3.59
C GLN A 131 18.36 -14.78 4.61
N GLY A 132 17.20 -14.61 5.23
CA GLY A 132 16.53 -15.70 5.92
C GLY A 132 15.97 -16.73 4.94
N ASN A 133 15.69 -17.94 5.42
CA ASN A 133 15.00 -18.96 4.64
C ASN A 133 14.04 -19.79 5.49
N VAL A 134 13.08 -20.43 4.81
CA VAL A 134 12.19 -21.47 5.33
C VAL A 134 12.43 -22.73 4.51
N THR A 135 12.39 -23.89 5.15
CA THR A 135 12.61 -25.19 4.50
C THR A 135 11.39 -26.08 4.70
N ASP A 136 10.77 -26.50 3.60
CA ASP A 136 9.74 -27.55 3.57
C ASP A 136 9.92 -28.46 2.35
N LEU A 137 9.86 -29.77 2.54
CA LEU A 137 10.28 -30.73 1.52
C LEU A 137 9.23 -30.83 0.40
N GLY A 138 9.61 -30.41 -0.81
CA GLY A 138 8.80 -30.52 -2.04
C GLY A 138 7.74 -29.44 -2.20
N ASN A 139 7.67 -28.46 -1.29
CA ASN A 139 6.50 -27.59 -1.13
C ASN A 139 6.80 -26.10 -1.32
N MET A 140 7.96 -25.76 -1.90
CA MET A 140 8.43 -24.35 -2.04
C MET A 140 8.61 -23.91 -3.50
N ALA A 141 8.56 -24.84 -4.46
CA ALA A 141 8.71 -24.50 -5.87
C ALA A 141 7.53 -23.66 -6.39
N GLY A 142 7.81 -22.61 -7.16
CA GLY A 142 6.77 -21.78 -7.79
C GLY A 142 6.21 -20.65 -6.93
N HIS A 143 6.66 -20.50 -5.68
CA HIS A 143 6.22 -19.42 -4.79
C HIS A 143 7.20 -18.25 -4.72
N ALA A 144 8.10 -18.11 -5.70
CA ALA A 144 8.86 -16.87 -5.83
C ALA A 144 7.88 -15.70 -5.89
N ASP A 145 8.27 -14.55 -5.34
CA ASP A 145 7.55 -13.30 -5.50
C ASP A 145 6.18 -13.20 -4.79
N LYS A 146 5.84 -14.21 -3.98
CA LYS A 146 4.67 -14.29 -3.08
C LYS A 146 5.00 -13.83 -1.66
N LEU A 147 4.01 -13.72 -0.79
CA LEU A 147 4.19 -13.48 0.64
C LEU A 147 4.20 -14.81 1.41
N ILE A 148 5.05 -14.92 2.42
CA ILE A 148 5.00 -16.00 3.41
C ILE A 148 4.75 -15.39 4.79
N TYR A 149 3.84 -16.01 5.53
CA TYR A 149 3.52 -15.73 6.92
C TYR A 149 3.97 -16.91 7.78
N LEU A 150 4.64 -16.61 8.89
CA LEU A 150 5.02 -17.60 9.90
C LEU A 150 4.21 -17.36 11.18
N ASP A 151 3.49 -18.38 11.63
CA ASP A 151 2.55 -18.27 12.77
C ASP A 151 3.27 -17.93 14.08
N SER A 152 4.48 -18.45 14.29
CA SER A 152 5.15 -18.31 15.61
C SER A 152 5.61 -16.88 15.90
N ASP A 153 5.98 -16.15 14.85
CA ASP A 153 6.46 -14.76 14.93
C ASP A 153 5.37 -13.75 14.54
N GLY A 154 4.26 -14.19 13.94
CA GLY A 154 3.24 -13.31 13.39
C GLY A 154 3.78 -12.44 12.25
N ASP A 155 4.68 -12.99 11.43
CA ASP A 155 5.60 -12.19 10.63
C ASP A 155 5.46 -12.47 9.12
N TYR A 156 5.24 -11.41 8.33
CA TYR A 156 5.10 -11.49 6.87
C TYR A 156 6.41 -11.17 6.17
N ARG A 157 6.76 -11.95 5.15
CA ARG A 157 7.96 -11.75 4.32
C ARG A 157 7.66 -12.00 2.86
N ILE A 158 8.36 -11.28 1.98
CA ILE A 158 8.32 -11.56 0.55
C ILE A 158 9.30 -12.70 0.26
N ILE A 159 8.87 -13.71 -0.48
CA ILE A 159 9.73 -14.78 -0.98
C ILE A 159 10.51 -14.23 -2.18
N ASP A 160 11.83 -14.20 -2.09
CA ASP A 160 12.71 -13.67 -3.14
C ASP A 160 13.11 -14.74 -4.15
N THR A 161 13.61 -15.86 -3.64
CA THR A 161 14.04 -16.99 -4.47
C THR A 161 13.57 -18.29 -3.85
N VAL A 162 13.32 -19.28 -4.70
CA VAL A 162 12.86 -20.60 -4.28
C VAL A 162 13.73 -21.70 -4.87
N GLY A 163 13.98 -22.72 -4.06
CA GLY A 163 14.37 -24.05 -4.53
C GLY A 163 13.21 -25.02 -4.41
N ALA A 164 13.45 -26.30 -4.71
CA ALA A 164 12.42 -27.33 -4.57
C ALA A 164 11.90 -27.46 -3.12
N ASN A 165 12.78 -27.24 -2.14
CA ASN A 165 12.49 -27.52 -0.72
C ASN A 165 12.71 -26.32 0.20
N TRP A 166 12.98 -25.14 -0.34
CA TRP A 166 13.30 -23.96 0.46
C TRP A 166 12.84 -22.68 -0.23
N ALA A 167 12.49 -21.68 0.56
CA ALA A 167 12.21 -20.33 0.13
C ALA A 167 13.12 -19.36 0.87
N ALA A 168 13.93 -18.57 0.15
CA ALA A 168 14.70 -17.49 0.73
C ALA A 168 13.87 -16.21 0.70
N ILE A 169 13.80 -15.53 1.84
CA ILE A 169 13.04 -14.29 1.96
C ILE A 169 13.86 -13.07 1.57
N ALA A 170 13.15 -12.05 1.13
CA ALA A 170 13.66 -10.75 0.78
C ALA A 170 14.12 -9.93 2.01
N SER A 171 14.63 -10.53 3.11
CA SER A 171 15.15 -9.85 4.31
C SER A 171 15.65 -10.86 5.37
N THR A 172 15.54 -10.51 6.65
CA THR A 172 15.66 -11.40 7.80
C THR A 172 14.32 -11.61 8.50
N PHE A 173 14.08 -12.81 9.03
CA PHE A 173 12.97 -13.06 9.95
C PHE A 173 13.20 -12.40 11.31
N THR A 174 12.15 -12.24 12.11
CA THR A 174 12.26 -11.72 13.48
C THR A 174 12.93 -12.74 14.39
N SER A 175 12.55 -14.02 14.28
CA SER A 175 13.22 -15.16 14.90
C SER A 175 13.70 -16.17 13.84
N GLN A 176 14.28 -17.29 14.27
CA GLN A 176 14.70 -18.34 13.35
C GLN A 176 13.50 -19.26 13.08
N PRO A 177 13.12 -19.51 11.82
CA PRO A 177 12.05 -20.47 11.53
C PRO A 177 12.42 -21.87 12.04
N LEU A 178 11.49 -22.55 12.69
CA LEU A 178 11.74 -23.83 13.36
C LEU A 178 11.09 -25.01 12.61
N SER A 179 11.71 -26.19 12.72
CA SER A 179 11.06 -27.43 12.26
C SER A 179 9.75 -27.66 13.03
N GLY A 180 8.69 -28.01 12.31
CA GLY A 180 7.35 -28.15 12.86
C GLY A 180 6.55 -26.85 12.93
N GLU A 181 7.10 -25.72 12.48
CA GLU A 181 6.40 -24.43 12.46
C GLU A 181 5.45 -24.29 11.26
N ASN A 182 4.22 -23.85 11.52
CA ASN A 182 3.24 -23.58 10.47
C ASN A 182 3.58 -22.32 9.67
N TYR A 183 3.25 -22.36 8.39
CA TYR A 183 3.34 -21.22 7.50
C TYR A 183 2.15 -21.15 6.54
N ILE A 184 1.90 -19.94 6.04
CA ILE A 184 0.93 -19.68 4.97
C ILE A 184 1.63 -18.84 3.90
N ILE A 185 1.56 -19.29 2.65
CA ILE A 185 1.96 -18.54 1.47
C ILE A 185 0.71 -17.88 0.89
N TYR A 186 0.82 -16.59 0.65
CA TYR A 186 -0.23 -15.77 0.04
C TYR A 186 0.20 -15.28 -1.33
N ASP A 187 -0.72 -15.32 -2.27
CA ASP A 187 -0.69 -14.46 -3.43
C ASP A 187 -1.25 -13.08 -3.08
N TRP A 188 -0.93 -12.09 -3.91
CA TRP A 188 -1.24 -10.69 -3.67
C TRP A 188 -2.71 -10.36 -3.76
N GLY A 189 -3.50 -11.20 -4.45
CA GLY A 189 -4.95 -11.07 -4.67
C GLY A 189 -5.37 -9.79 -5.40
N THR A 190 -5.06 -8.63 -4.83
CA THR A 190 -5.27 -7.29 -5.40
C THR A 190 -4.03 -6.78 -6.13
N GLU A 191 -4.21 -6.37 -7.39
CA GLU A 191 -3.17 -5.79 -8.22
C GLU A 191 -3.59 -4.44 -8.81
N ILE A 192 -2.72 -3.42 -8.76
CA ILE A 192 -2.97 -2.09 -9.34
C ILE A 192 -1.80 -1.69 -10.25
N SER A 193 -2.07 -1.05 -11.39
CA SER A 193 -0.97 -0.70 -12.31
C SER A 193 0.00 0.36 -11.75
N LYS A 194 -0.52 1.39 -11.07
CA LYS A 194 0.31 2.52 -10.58
C LYS A 194 -0.36 3.31 -9.46
N LEU A 195 0.44 3.82 -8.53
CA LEU A 195 0.01 4.76 -7.48
C LEU A 195 0.88 6.02 -7.45
N LEU A 196 0.22 7.18 -7.46
CA LEU A 196 0.81 8.51 -7.43
C LEU A 196 0.32 9.27 -6.19
N ILE A 197 1.24 9.69 -5.34
CA ILE A 197 0.95 10.53 -4.18
C ILE A 197 1.45 11.94 -4.46
N SER A 198 0.51 12.88 -4.60
CA SER A 198 0.83 14.29 -4.87
C SER A 198 1.40 15.01 -3.63
N PRO A 199 1.95 16.24 -3.79
CA PRO A 199 2.47 17.00 -2.67
C PRO A 199 1.43 17.32 -1.60
N GLY A 200 1.89 17.38 -0.34
CA GLY A 200 1.06 17.75 0.81
C GLY A 200 0.11 16.64 1.27
N GLN A 201 0.34 15.40 0.86
CA GLN A 201 -0.44 14.24 1.28
C GLN A 201 0.31 13.50 2.40
N GLU A 202 -0.12 13.67 3.65
CA GLU A 202 0.48 12.98 4.79
C GLU A 202 -0.41 11.82 5.30
N ASN A 203 0.16 10.87 6.04
CA ASN A 203 -0.51 9.73 6.67
C ASN A 203 -1.33 8.86 5.70
N VAL A 204 -0.74 8.55 4.55
CA VAL A 204 -1.26 7.55 3.61
C VAL A 204 -0.67 6.19 3.98
N ALA A 205 -1.51 5.19 4.20
CA ALA A 205 -1.09 3.83 4.45
C ALA A 205 -1.65 2.90 3.37
N ILE A 206 -0.82 1.97 2.89
CA ILE A 206 -1.17 1.03 1.82
C ILE A 206 -0.85 -0.37 2.31
N TYR A 207 -1.80 -1.28 2.14
CA TYR A 207 -1.72 -2.66 2.59
C TYR A 207 -2.02 -3.61 1.43
N ASP A 208 -1.30 -4.72 1.36
CA ASP A 208 -1.68 -5.92 0.61
C ASP A 208 -1.93 -5.69 -0.89
N ILE A 209 -1.12 -4.83 -1.51
CA ILE A 209 -1.24 -4.49 -2.93
C ILE A 209 0.04 -4.82 -3.69
N HIS A 210 -0.12 -5.46 -4.84
CA HIS A 210 0.91 -5.60 -5.86
C HIS A 210 0.79 -4.52 -6.94
N PHE A 211 1.89 -3.80 -7.17
CA PHE A 211 1.98 -2.79 -8.23
C PHE A 211 2.64 -3.36 -9.49
N TYR A 212 1.84 -3.59 -10.54
CA TYR A 212 2.22 -4.33 -11.76
C TYR A 212 2.29 -3.49 -13.05
N GLY A 213 3.08 -3.96 -14.03
CA GLY A 213 3.27 -3.29 -15.34
C GLY A 213 4.68 -2.77 -15.64
N SER A 214 4.84 -2.02 -16.73
CA SER A 214 6.08 -1.30 -17.09
C SER A 214 5.93 0.20 -16.76
N GLY A 215 6.93 0.79 -16.10
CA GLY A 215 6.85 2.18 -15.60
C GLY A 215 6.26 2.32 -14.18
N ASN A 216 6.16 1.20 -13.45
CA ASN A 216 5.65 1.13 -12.09
C ASN A 216 6.53 1.97 -11.17
N SER A 217 5.98 3.07 -10.74
CA SER A 217 6.62 3.96 -9.79
C SER A 217 5.55 4.30 -8.79
N ILE A 218 5.71 3.81 -7.57
CA ILE A 218 5.12 4.52 -6.43
C ILE A 218 5.90 5.82 -6.38
N THR A 219 5.27 6.91 -6.81
CA THR A 219 5.91 8.23 -6.81
C THR A 219 5.26 9.05 -5.73
N GLY A 220 5.99 9.27 -4.65
CA GLY A 220 5.74 10.37 -3.74
C GLY A 220 6.47 11.61 -4.24
N SER A 221 5.83 12.77 -4.16
CA SER A 221 6.57 14.03 -4.19
C SER A 221 7.19 14.32 -2.82
N ALA A 222 8.09 15.30 -2.75
CA ALA A 222 8.47 15.90 -1.46
C ALA A 222 7.20 16.26 -0.65
N TYR A 223 7.24 16.12 0.67
CA TYR A 223 6.10 16.43 1.55
C TYR A 223 4.94 15.45 1.54
N SER A 224 5.21 14.20 1.22
CA SER A 224 4.24 13.13 1.42
C SER A 224 4.75 12.10 2.43
N ASN A 225 3.92 11.73 3.41
CA ASN A 225 4.20 10.65 4.35
C ASN A 225 3.37 9.44 3.93
N MET A 226 4.05 8.41 3.43
CA MET A 226 3.43 7.17 2.98
C MET A 226 4.05 5.99 3.72
N THR A 227 3.20 5.05 4.15
CA THR A 227 3.65 3.79 4.75
C THR A 227 3.11 2.62 3.93
N LEU A 228 3.99 1.68 3.59
CA LEU A 228 3.66 0.46 2.84
C LEU A 228 3.77 -0.74 3.78
N TYR A 229 2.74 -1.57 3.82
CA TYR A 229 2.69 -2.77 4.62
C TYR A 229 2.34 -3.94 3.73
N ARG A 230 3.23 -4.95 3.66
CA ARG A 230 3.02 -6.12 2.80
C ARG A 230 2.60 -5.64 1.41
N CYS A 231 3.49 -4.95 0.71
CA CYS A 231 3.26 -4.49 -0.68
C CYS A 231 4.44 -4.90 -1.56
N LYS A 232 4.23 -5.01 -2.87
CA LYS A 232 5.27 -5.36 -3.84
C LYS A 232 5.20 -4.53 -5.12
N THR A 233 6.31 -4.41 -5.83
CA THR A 233 6.42 -3.82 -7.17
C THR A 233 7.11 -4.80 -8.13
N THR A 234 6.58 -5.01 -9.35
CA THR A 234 7.06 -6.06 -10.29
C THR A 234 8.48 -5.89 -10.84
N ASN A 235 9.06 -4.69 -10.86
CA ASN A 235 10.34 -4.45 -11.55
C ASN A 235 11.56 -4.27 -10.66
N GLY A 236 11.46 -4.39 -9.33
CA GLY A 236 12.55 -3.99 -8.42
C GLY A 236 12.95 -2.50 -8.52
N ASP A 237 12.36 -1.76 -9.47
CA ASP A 237 12.59 -0.36 -9.79
C ASP A 237 11.72 0.50 -8.87
N VAL A 238 11.91 0.34 -7.55
CA VAL A 238 11.72 1.49 -6.66
C VAL A 238 12.89 2.42 -6.99
N ARG A 239 12.78 3.20 -8.08
CA ARG A 239 13.70 4.31 -8.34
C ARG A 239 13.45 5.35 -7.27
N ALA A 240 14.04 5.12 -6.10
CA ALA A 240 14.01 5.94 -4.91
C ALA A 240 14.83 7.22 -5.09
N ASN A 241 14.85 7.80 -6.30
CA ASN A 241 15.41 9.13 -6.47
C ASN A 241 14.51 10.21 -5.87
N ASN A 242 13.25 9.90 -5.49
CA ASN A 242 12.36 10.82 -4.76
C ASN A 242 11.19 10.15 -4.01
N CYS A 243 11.23 8.86 -3.67
CA CYS A 243 10.27 8.32 -2.69
C CYS A 243 10.72 8.73 -1.28
N ASN A 244 10.42 9.97 -0.90
CA ASN A 244 10.49 10.40 0.49
C ASN A 244 9.38 9.69 1.28
N ILE A 245 9.74 8.64 2.02
CA ILE A 245 9.16 8.48 3.35
C ILE A 245 9.99 9.45 4.19
N ASN A 246 9.47 10.67 4.42
CA ASN A 246 10.27 11.85 4.73
C ASN A 246 11.34 11.62 5.82
N ILE A 247 12.60 11.80 5.43
CA ILE A 247 13.56 12.55 6.23
C ILE A 247 13.72 13.88 5.52
N TRP A 248 13.29 14.94 6.20
CA TRP A 248 13.45 16.31 5.73
C TRP A 248 14.87 16.80 5.90
N TYR A 249 15.40 17.40 4.84
CA TYR A 249 16.40 18.46 4.96
C TYR A 249 15.76 19.75 4.44
N CYS A 250 15.68 20.76 5.31
CA CYS A 250 15.46 22.13 4.86
C CYS A 250 16.81 22.70 4.40
N TYR A 251 16.88 23.09 3.13
CA TYR A 251 17.95 23.93 2.61
C TYR A 251 17.61 25.39 2.94
N SER A 252 18.42 26.04 3.77
CA SER A 252 18.52 27.50 3.74
C SER A 252 19.96 27.88 3.44
N GLN A 253 20.17 28.49 2.28
CA GLN A 253 21.46 29.04 1.89
C GLN A 253 21.74 30.26 2.79
N ALA A 254 22.71 30.14 3.69
CA ALA A 254 23.35 31.30 4.31
C ALA A 254 24.78 31.39 3.77
N ASN A 255 25.06 32.48 3.07
CA ASN A 255 26.38 32.81 2.54
C ASN A 255 27.43 32.78 3.65
N GLY A 256 28.44 31.91 3.52
CA GLY A 256 29.69 32.03 4.29
C GLY A 256 30.05 30.84 5.17
N GLY A 257 30.71 29.85 4.56
CA GLY A 257 31.67 28.89 5.12
C GLY A 257 31.67 28.58 6.62
N THR A 258 31.12 27.42 6.99
CA THR A 258 31.79 26.39 7.84
C THR A 258 30.97 25.10 7.77
N THR A 259 31.60 23.97 7.44
CA THR A 259 30.94 22.67 7.37
C THR A 259 30.80 22.09 8.77
N ILE A 260 29.59 22.07 9.32
CA ILE A 260 29.27 21.33 10.55
C ILE A 260 28.52 20.07 10.14
N TRP A 261 29.09 18.91 10.49
CA TRP A 261 28.44 17.62 10.32
C TRP A 261 27.69 17.29 11.62
N ALA A 262 26.37 17.17 11.53
CA ALA A 262 25.56 16.61 12.60
C ALA A 262 24.83 15.38 12.06
N SER A 263 25.05 14.25 12.73
CA SER A 263 24.40 12.98 12.48
C SER A 263 23.40 12.69 13.59
N VAL A 264 22.20 12.21 13.24
CA VAL A 264 21.26 11.63 14.22
C VAL A 264 20.58 10.39 13.65
N LEU A 265 20.49 9.37 14.52
CA LEU A 265 19.92 8.04 14.33
C LEU A 265 18.43 8.07 13.95
N ALA A 266 18.05 7.27 12.96
CA ALA A 266 16.69 6.73 12.84
C ALA A 266 16.76 5.23 12.48
N LYS A 267 15.89 4.45 13.11
CA LYS A 267 15.77 3.00 12.90
C LYS A 267 14.77 2.75 11.77
N ILE A 268 15.29 2.35 10.61
CA ILE A 268 14.53 2.00 9.42
C ILE A 268 14.48 0.48 9.33
N SER A 269 13.28 -0.10 9.21
CA SER A 269 13.10 -1.50 8.82
C SER A 269 12.46 -1.56 7.44
N ILE A 270 13.27 -1.29 6.41
CA ILE A 270 12.95 -1.66 5.03
C ILE A 270 13.26 -3.15 4.93
N ILE A 271 12.26 -3.97 4.64
CA ILE A 271 12.47 -5.41 4.49
C ILE A 271 13.30 -5.68 3.23
N ARG A 272 13.20 -4.89 2.13
CA ARG A 272 14.30 -4.82 1.12
C ARG A 272 14.34 -3.56 0.23
N SER A 273 15.55 -3.13 -0.06
CA SER A 273 15.98 -2.53 -1.33
C SER A 273 17.11 -3.41 -1.88
N LYS A 274 17.00 -3.95 -3.10
CA LYS A 274 18.11 -4.67 -3.74
C LYS A 274 19.05 -3.64 -4.34
N ALA A 275 20.23 -3.44 -3.76
CA ALA A 275 21.31 -2.73 -4.45
C ALA A 275 21.76 -3.59 -5.63
N ILE A 276 21.49 -3.13 -6.86
CA ILE A 276 22.15 -3.67 -8.03
C ILE A 276 23.59 -3.14 -7.95
N ASN A 277 24.53 -4.01 -7.58
CA ASN A 277 25.93 -3.75 -7.88
C ASN A 277 26.04 -3.79 -9.41
N GLU A 278 26.03 -2.62 -10.03
CA GLU A 278 26.59 -2.47 -11.38
C GLU A 278 28.09 -2.73 -11.24
N GLY A 279 28.46 -4.01 -11.39
CA GLY A 279 29.84 -4.39 -11.56
C GLY A 279 30.36 -3.72 -12.82
N ASN A 280 31.17 -2.69 -12.66
CA ASN A 280 32.13 -2.29 -13.68
C ASN A 280 33.14 -3.42 -13.84
N THR A 281 32.88 -4.32 -14.79
CA THR A 281 33.91 -5.08 -15.49
C THR A 281 34.31 -4.34 -16.75
#